data_AF-A0A386ZP63-F1
#
_entry.id   AF-A0A386ZP63-F1
#
_cell.length_a   1.000
_cell.length_b   1.000
_cell.length_c   1.000
_cell.angle_alpha   90.00
_cell.angle_beta   90.00
_cell.angle_gamma   90.00
#
_symmetry.space_group_name_H-M   'P 1'
#
loop_
_entity.id
_entity.type
_entity.pdbx_description
1 polymer ?
#
loop_
_entity_poly.entity_id
_entity_poly.type
_entity_poly.pdbx_seq_one_letter_code
_entity_poly.pdbx_strand_id
1 'polypeptide(L)'
;MVADWYAGLSGLEVEQVWVWSGWVRIVLFDPVPRAAGDPCVDLNDFQFTDAEGNEWDVRTGDDPRTAGPVLGLLRCRVATAQTEDEVLTLVFDNGARIVGDLPL
;
A
#
# COMPACT_ATOMS: atom_id res chain seq x y z
N MET A 1 13.93 -12.91 4.07
CA MET A 1 12.60 -13.37 4.52
C MET A 1 11.54 -12.28 4.48
N VAL A 2 11.86 -11.00 4.72
CA VAL A 2 10.89 -9.89 4.58
C VAL A 2 10.65 -9.53 3.10
N ALA A 3 11.72 -9.36 2.31
CA ALA A 3 11.62 -9.01 0.88
C ALA A 3 10.78 -10.01 0.04
N ASP A 4 10.90 -11.31 0.32
CA ASP A 4 10.17 -12.37 -0.41
C ASP A 4 8.66 -12.30 -0.19
N TRP A 5 8.21 -11.77 0.96
CA TRP A 5 6.79 -11.60 1.24
C TRP A 5 6.17 -10.49 0.39
N TYR A 6 6.85 -9.34 0.30
CA TYR A 6 6.37 -8.19 -0.46
C TYR A 6 6.30 -8.46 -1.96
N ALA A 7 7.27 -9.21 -2.52
CA ALA A 7 7.22 -9.63 -3.92
C ALA A 7 5.91 -10.39 -4.25
N GLY A 8 5.40 -11.16 -3.29
CA GLY A 8 4.15 -11.93 -3.38
C GLY A 8 2.86 -11.09 -3.38
N LEU A 9 2.95 -9.77 -3.19
CA LEU A 9 1.80 -8.86 -3.27
C LEU A 9 1.44 -8.51 -4.72
N SER A 10 2.38 -8.68 -5.66
CA SER A 10 2.14 -8.41 -7.08
C SER A 10 0.99 -9.27 -7.61
N GLY A 11 0.01 -8.62 -8.24
CA GLY A 11 -1.19 -9.25 -8.78
C GLY A 11 -2.41 -9.25 -7.85
N LEU A 12 -2.25 -8.86 -6.58
CA LEU A 12 -3.36 -8.76 -5.62
C LEU A 12 -4.13 -7.45 -5.77
N GLU A 13 -5.44 -7.50 -5.51
CA GLU A 13 -6.34 -6.34 -5.60
C GLU A 13 -6.53 -5.69 -4.23
N VAL A 14 -6.54 -4.36 -4.15
CA VAL A 14 -6.89 -3.65 -2.93
C VAL A 14 -8.39 -3.81 -2.66
N GLU A 15 -8.71 -4.53 -1.59
CA GLU A 15 -10.08 -4.75 -1.14
C GLU A 15 -10.55 -3.63 -0.21
N GLN A 16 -9.68 -3.26 0.74
CA GLN A 16 -10.01 -2.31 1.80
C GLN A 16 -8.82 -1.41 2.10
N VAL A 17 -9.12 -0.16 2.45
CA VAL A 17 -8.15 0.79 2.99
C VAL A 17 -8.68 1.26 4.33
N TRP A 18 -7.90 1.03 5.39
CA TRP A 18 -8.22 1.49 6.74
C TRP A 18 -7.28 2.60 7.13
N VAL A 19 -7.82 3.69 7.64
CA VAL A 19 -7.04 4.83 8.13
C VAL A 19 -7.34 4.99 9.61
N TRP A 20 -6.29 4.97 10.42
CA TRP A 20 -6.33 5.14 11.87
C TRP A 20 -5.32 6.23 12.26
N SER A 21 -5.40 6.72 13.50
CA SER A 21 -4.38 7.64 14.00
C SER A 21 -3.01 6.95 13.99
N GLY A 22 -2.12 7.37 13.09
CA GLY A 22 -0.75 6.86 12.94
C GLY A 22 -0.53 5.72 11.95
N TRP A 23 -1.57 5.21 11.29
CA TRP A 23 -1.38 4.12 10.31
C TRP A 23 -2.41 4.15 9.17
N VAL A 24 -2.01 3.65 8.01
CA VAL A 24 -2.84 3.24 6.87
C VAL A 24 -2.63 1.75 6.66
N ARG A 25 -3.70 0.96 6.69
CA ARG A 25 -3.67 -0.46 6.31
C ARG A 25 -4.31 -0.65 4.94
N ILE A 26 -3.56 -1.26 4.02
CA ILE A 26 -4.07 -1.71 2.72
C ILE A 26 -4.28 -3.21 2.79
N VAL A 27 -5.55 -3.66 2.75
CA VAL A 27 -5.91 -5.08 2.71
C VAL A 27 -6.03 -5.51 1.26
N LEU A 28 -5.32 -6.57 0.91
CA LEU A 28 -5.19 -7.08 -0.45
C LEU A 28 -5.90 -8.42 -0.57
N PHE A 29 -6.79 -8.54 -1.55
CA PHE A 29 -7.55 -9.75 -1.84
C PHE A 29 -6.82 -10.62 -2.88
N ASP A 30 -6.77 -11.92 -2.59
CA ASP A 30 -6.39 -12.97 -3.54
C ASP A 30 -7.65 -13.75 -3.94
N PRO A 31 -8.01 -13.82 -5.24
CA PRO A 31 -9.14 -14.63 -5.70
C PRO A 31 -8.94 -16.13 -5.45
N VAL A 32 -7.72 -16.57 -5.16
CA VAL A 32 -7.42 -17.93 -4.73
C VAL A 32 -7.53 -18.01 -3.20
N PRO A 33 -8.46 -18.81 -2.64
CA PRO A 33 -8.62 -18.93 -1.19
C PRO A 33 -7.31 -19.40 -0.54
N ARG A 34 -6.76 -18.58 0.36
CA ARG A 34 -5.62 -18.96 1.21
C ARG A 34 -6.14 -19.39 2.58
N ALA A 35 -5.44 -20.35 3.20
CA ALA A 35 -5.75 -20.80 4.56
C ALA A 35 -5.37 -19.76 5.64
N ALA A 36 -4.52 -18.80 5.29
CA ALA A 36 -4.17 -17.64 6.10
C ALA A 36 -4.96 -16.44 5.58
N GLY A 37 -5.43 -15.57 6.49
CA GLY A 37 -6.22 -14.39 6.15
C GLY A 37 -5.57 -13.47 5.11
N ASP A 38 -6.34 -12.50 4.65
CA ASP A 38 -5.94 -11.64 3.53
C ASP A 38 -4.63 -10.88 3.83
N PRO A 39 -3.66 -10.88 2.89
CA PRO A 39 -2.42 -10.12 3.06
C PRO A 39 -2.73 -8.64 3.23
N CYS A 40 -2.01 -7.97 4.12
CA CYS A 40 -2.16 -6.54 4.32
C CYS A 40 -0.83 -5.86 4.55
N VAL A 41 -0.74 -4.59 4.10
CA VAL A 41 0.42 -3.72 4.29
C VAL A 41 0.01 -2.59 5.21
N ASP A 42 0.78 -2.37 6.27
CA ASP A 42 0.63 -1.26 7.19
C ASP A 42 1.69 -0.19 6.88
N LEU A 43 1.29 1.08 6.84
CA LEU A 43 2.14 2.22 6.49
C LEU A 43 1.84 3.36 7.47
N ASN A 44 2.85 4.11 7.93
CA ASN A 44 2.61 5.27 8.80
C ASN A 44 2.89 6.58 8.06
N ASP A 45 4.15 6.75 7.66
CA ASP A 45 4.65 7.87 6.88
C ASP A 45 5.18 7.36 5.53
N PHE A 46 4.63 7.88 4.44
CA PHE A 46 5.01 7.45 3.09
C PHE A 46 4.66 8.51 2.05
N GLN A 47 5.33 8.44 0.91
CA GLN A 47 5.00 9.22 -0.27
C GLN A 47 3.96 8.45 -1.09
N PHE A 48 2.87 9.14 -1.46
CA PHE A 48 1.86 8.63 -2.37
C PHE A 48 1.85 9.45 -3.67
N THR A 49 1.74 8.77 -4.81
CA THR A 49 1.50 9.37 -6.12
C THR A 49 0.21 8.79 -6.70
N ASP A 50 -0.73 9.62 -7.16
CA ASP A 50 -1.97 9.14 -7.80
C ASP A 50 -1.74 8.72 -9.26
N ALA A 51 -2.82 8.31 -9.93
CA ALA A 51 -2.80 7.97 -11.35
C ALA A 51 -2.53 9.18 -12.26
N GLU A 52 -2.83 10.39 -11.77
CA GLU A 52 -2.61 11.66 -12.45
C GLU A 52 -1.18 12.22 -12.28
N GLY A 53 -0.38 11.61 -11.40
CA GLY A 53 1.00 12.02 -11.10
C GLY A 53 1.13 13.09 -10.02
N ASN A 54 0.07 13.42 -9.28
CA ASN A 54 0.14 14.28 -8.12
C ASN A 54 0.80 13.54 -6.96
N GLU A 55 1.69 14.23 -6.23
CA GLU A 55 2.39 13.66 -5.07
C GLU A 55 1.84 14.21 -3.75
N TRP A 56 1.74 13.34 -2.75
CA TRP A 56 1.38 13.69 -1.38
C TRP A 56 2.28 12.99 -0.37
N ASP A 57 2.72 13.76 0.62
CA ASP A 57 3.28 13.21 1.85
C ASP A 57 2.12 12.77 2.76
N VAL A 58 1.95 11.47 2.93
CA VAL A 58 0.96 10.89 3.83
C VAL A 58 1.60 10.73 5.20
N ARG A 59 1.06 11.44 6.20
CA ARG A 59 1.56 11.46 7.59
C ARG A 59 0.39 11.28 8.55
N THR A 60 -0.06 10.05 8.69
CA THR A 60 -1.30 9.77 9.44
C THR A 60 -1.16 9.94 10.96
N GLY A 61 0.08 9.96 11.47
CA GLY A 61 0.38 10.32 12.86
C GLY A 61 0.10 11.78 13.17
N ASP A 62 0.38 12.68 12.22
CA ASP A 62 0.20 14.13 12.37
C ASP A 62 -1.21 14.57 11.97
N ASP A 63 -1.68 14.12 10.80
CA ASP A 63 -3.00 14.43 10.28
C ASP A 63 -3.55 13.27 9.44
N PRO A 64 -4.53 12.49 9.94
CA PRO A 64 -5.08 11.36 9.22
C PRO A 64 -5.80 11.74 7.91
N ARG A 65 -6.14 13.02 7.72
CA ARG A 65 -6.77 13.49 6.46
C ARG A 65 -5.81 13.47 5.28
N THR A 66 -4.49 13.45 5.54
CA THR A 66 -3.47 13.32 4.49
C THR A 66 -3.57 11.99 3.73
N ALA A 67 -4.18 10.95 4.33
CA ALA A 67 -4.42 9.67 3.67
C ALA A 67 -5.64 9.66 2.73
N GLY A 68 -6.39 10.76 2.63
CA GLY A 68 -7.57 10.86 1.76
C GLY A 68 -7.34 10.37 0.31
N PRO A 69 -6.26 10.80 -0.37
CA PRO A 69 -5.93 10.34 -1.72
C PRO A 69 -5.74 8.81 -1.84
N VAL A 70 -5.26 8.15 -0.78
CA VAL A 70 -4.98 6.70 -0.76
C VAL A 70 -6.26 5.87 -0.91
N LEU A 71 -7.42 6.42 -0.54
CA LEU A 71 -8.72 5.76 -0.76
C LEU A 71 -9.03 5.52 -2.24
N GLY A 72 -8.39 6.28 -3.15
CA GLY A 72 -8.48 6.08 -4.60
C GLY A 72 -7.88 4.75 -5.08
N LEU A 73 -7.15 4.03 -4.23
CA LEU A 73 -6.58 2.72 -4.54
C LEU A 73 -7.58 1.57 -4.43
N LEU A 74 -8.78 1.79 -3.89
CA LEU A 74 -9.80 0.73 -3.81
C LEU A 74 -10.03 0.12 -5.20
N ARG A 75 -9.99 -1.22 -5.27
CA ARG A 75 -10.11 -2.01 -6.50
C ARG A 75 -8.94 -1.90 -7.48
N CYS A 76 -7.88 -1.16 -7.15
CA CYS A 76 -6.66 -1.18 -7.94
C CYS A 76 -5.86 -2.45 -7.64
N ARG A 77 -5.14 -2.94 -8.64
CA ARG A 77 -4.27 -4.11 -8.50
C ARG A 77 -2.83 -3.68 -8.32
N VAL A 78 -2.10 -4.34 -7.44
CA VAL A 78 -0.64 -4.16 -7.33
C VAL A 78 -0.01 -4.71 -8.61
N ALA A 79 0.53 -3.83 -9.45
CA ALA A 79 1.25 -4.22 -10.65
C ALA A 79 2.65 -4.75 -10.31
N THR A 80 3.35 -4.06 -9.41
CA THR A 80 4.66 -4.48 -8.90
C THR A 80 4.83 -4.10 -7.44
N ALA A 81 5.45 -4.98 -6.66
CA ALA A 81 5.90 -4.71 -5.30
C ALA A 81 7.40 -5.01 -5.19
N GLN A 82 8.17 -4.04 -4.70
CA GLN A 82 9.63 -4.12 -4.60
C GLN A 82 10.09 -3.60 -3.25
N THR A 83 11.18 -4.17 -2.75
CA THR A 83 11.85 -3.71 -1.54
C THR A 83 13.33 -3.51 -1.82
N GLU A 84 13.84 -2.32 -1.58
CA GLU A 84 15.26 -1.95 -1.77
C GLU A 84 15.66 -1.02 -0.63
N ASP A 85 16.81 -1.24 0.01
CA ASP A 85 17.34 -0.41 1.10
C ASP A 85 16.31 -0.05 2.19
N GLU A 86 15.54 -1.05 2.65
CA GLU A 86 14.48 -0.90 3.67
C GLU A 86 13.27 -0.05 3.23
N VAL A 87 13.17 0.30 1.94
CA VAL A 87 12.05 1.02 1.34
C VAL A 87 11.16 0.06 0.57
N LEU A 88 9.86 0.07 0.86
CA LEU A 88 8.81 -0.56 0.07
C LEU A 88 8.35 0.38 -1.04
N THR A 89 8.34 -0.12 -2.28
CA THR A 89 7.65 0.51 -3.40
C THR A 89 6.52 -0.40 -3.89
N LEU A 90 5.29 0.11 -3.88
CA LEU A 90 4.13 -0.50 -4.52
C LEU A 90 3.74 0.36 -5.73
N VAL A 91 3.58 -0.27 -6.89
CA VAL A 91 3.01 0.36 -8.09
C VAL A 91 1.71 -0.34 -8.41
N PHE A 92 0.68 0.43 -8.71
CA PHE A 92 -0.66 -0.07 -9.02
C PHE A 92 -0.93 -0.03 -10.52
N ASP A 93 -1.89 -0.82 -10.99
CA ASP A 93 -2.28 -0.96 -12.39
C ASP A 93 -2.85 0.33 -13.02
N ASN A 94 -3.37 1.24 -12.20
CA ASN A 94 -3.78 2.59 -12.61
C ASN A 94 -2.61 3.59 -12.70
N GLY A 95 -1.38 3.18 -12.36
CA GLY A 95 -0.20 4.05 -12.36
C GLY A 95 0.10 4.74 -11.01
N ALA A 96 -0.79 4.62 -10.02
CA ALA A 96 -0.53 5.13 -8.68
C ALA A 96 0.66 4.40 -8.04
N ARG A 97 1.30 5.06 -7.06
CA ARG A 97 2.51 4.56 -6.40
C ARG A 97 2.53 4.90 -4.92
N ILE A 98 3.00 3.96 -4.11
CA ILE A 98 3.38 4.17 -2.71
C ILE A 98 4.88 3.91 -2.57
N VAL A 99 5.57 4.80 -1.87
CA VAL A 99 6.96 4.64 -1.46
C VAL A 99 7.07 4.98 0.02
N GLY A 100 7.49 4.03 0.85
CA GLY A 100 7.65 4.25 2.28
C GLY A 100 8.57 3.22 2.90
N ASP A 101 9.01 3.49 4.13
CA ASP A 101 9.83 2.54 4.87
C ASP A 101 9.04 1.25 5.13
N LEU A 102 9.75 0.12 5.17
CA LEU A 102 9.15 -1.15 5.55
C LEU A 102 8.53 -1.02 6.95
N PRO A 103 7.26 -1.44 7.15
CA PRO A 103 6.73 -1.57 8.49
C PRO A 103 7.59 -2.57 9.29
N LEU A 104 7.96 -2.15 10.50
CA LEU A 104 8.75 -2.93 11.47
C LEU A 104 8.09 -4.26 11.85
#